data_AF-A0A8J3XXF2-F1
#
_entry.id   AF-A0A8J3XXF2-F1
#
_cell.length_a   1.000
_cell.length_b   1.000
_cell.length_c   1.000
_cell.angle_alpha   90.00
_cell.angle_beta   90.00
_cell.angle_gamma   90.00
#
_symmetry.space_group_name_H-M   'P 1'
#
loop_
_entity.id
_entity.type
_entity.pdbx_description
1 polymer ?
#
loop_
_entity_poly.entity_id
_entity_poly.type
_entity_poly.pdbx_seq_one_letter_code
_entity_poly.pdbx_strand_id
1 'polypeptide(L)'
;MGPRPGHQQGQAVAGLCRGRLGQGLKYDWVDQDHRWPLTVASVKGLLQLGTLHERAGRSERALEVFEQACALDPDMESAVTATVQLLFQLGRIDEARLRVRHLKGRLDSLGVTASAQTQAVFDKAICPFPW
;
A
#
# COMPACT_ATOMS: atom_id res chain seq x y z
N MET A 1 -17.39 8.52 -6.24
CA MET A 1 -16.60 7.34 -6.65
C MET A 1 -17.13 6.15 -5.86
N GLY A 2 -17.78 5.20 -6.52
CA GLY A 2 -18.41 4.05 -5.86
C GLY A 2 -17.38 3.06 -5.31
N PRO A 3 -17.70 2.32 -4.23
CA PRO A 3 -16.80 1.32 -3.68
C PRO A 3 -16.53 0.21 -4.71
N ARG A 4 -15.28 -0.29 -4.74
CA ARG A 4 -14.85 -1.37 -5.64
C ARG A 4 -15.75 -2.62 -5.49
N PRO A 5 -16.00 -3.40 -6.55
CA PRO A 5 -17.01 -4.47 -6.56
C PRO A 5 -16.86 -5.54 -5.45
N GLY A 6 -15.64 -5.85 -5.01
CA GLY A 6 -15.43 -6.77 -3.86
C GLY A 6 -15.92 -6.23 -2.52
N HIS A 7 -16.04 -4.91 -2.37
CA HIS A 7 -16.48 -4.24 -1.15
C HIS A 7 -18.00 -4.31 -0.96
N GLN A 8 -18.78 -4.33 -2.06
CA GLN A 8 -20.24 -4.45 -1.98
C GLN A 8 -20.69 -5.83 -1.48
N GLN A 9 -19.97 -6.89 -1.87
CA GLN A 9 -20.25 -8.25 -1.42
C GLN A 9 -19.95 -8.43 0.08
N GLY A 10 -18.88 -7.80 0.59
CA GLY A 10 -18.57 -7.79 2.02
C GLY A 10 -19.61 -7.05 2.87
N GLN A 11 -20.11 -5.90 2.39
CA GLN A 11 -21.12 -5.11 3.11
C GLN A 11 -22.48 -5.81 3.21
N ALA A 12 -22.90 -6.52 2.16
CA ALA A 12 -24.15 -7.29 2.17
C ALA A 12 -24.12 -8.43 3.20
N VAL A 13 -22.97 -9.13 3.29
CA VAL A 13 -22.77 -10.22 4.27
C VAL A 13 -22.66 -9.66 5.70
N ALA A 14 -21.97 -8.54 5.90
CA ALA A 14 -21.87 -7.87 7.21
C ALA A 14 -23.22 -7.36 7.72
N GLY A 15 -24.09 -6.87 6.83
CA GLY A 15 -25.46 -6.45 7.15
C GLY A 15 -26.33 -7.59 7.69
N LEU A 16 -26.15 -8.81 7.17
CA LEU A 16 -26.84 -10.01 7.64
C LEU A 16 -26.35 -10.44 9.04
N CYS A 17 -25.06 -10.26 9.35
CA CYS A 17 -24.48 -10.55 10.67
C CYS A 17 -24.87 -9.54 11.75
N ARG A 18 -25.22 -8.29 11.39
CA ARG A 18 -25.69 -7.24 12.32
C ARG A 18 -27.17 -7.37 12.74
N GLY A 19 -27.88 -8.40 12.26
CA GLY A 19 -29.27 -8.68 12.65
C GLY A 19 -29.41 -9.07 14.13
N ARG A 20 -30.64 -9.43 14.55
CA ARG A 20 -30.99 -9.77 15.96
C ARG A 20 -30.10 -10.86 16.60
N LEU A 21 -29.41 -11.68 15.80
CA LEU A 21 -28.45 -12.69 16.26
C LEU A 21 -27.04 -12.15 16.59
N GLY A 22 -26.67 -10.96 16.10
CA GLY A 22 -25.37 -10.32 16.34
C GLY A 22 -25.34 -9.30 17.48
N GLN A 23 -26.50 -9.04 18.13
CA GLN A 23 -26.54 -8.14 19.29
C GLN A 23 -25.80 -8.78 20.47
N GLY A 24 -24.66 -8.18 20.84
CA GLY A 24 -23.84 -8.57 21.99
C GLY A 24 -22.57 -9.37 21.64
N LEU A 25 -22.35 -9.72 20.38
CA LEU A 25 -21.12 -10.39 19.94
C LEU A 25 -20.14 -9.35 19.38
N LYS A 26 -19.04 -9.08 20.11
CA LYS A 26 -17.89 -8.34 19.60
C LYS A 26 -17.17 -9.21 18.56
N TYR A 27 -17.44 -8.95 17.29
CA TYR A 27 -16.72 -9.60 16.20
C TYR A 27 -15.65 -8.65 15.67
N ASP A 28 -14.37 -8.97 15.93
CA ASP A 28 -13.21 -8.21 15.44
C ASP A 28 -13.18 -8.03 13.91
N TRP A 29 -13.87 -8.91 13.17
CA TRP A 29 -14.03 -8.80 11.72
C TRP A 29 -15.27 -8.03 11.24
N VAL A 30 -16.28 -7.81 12.09
CA VAL A 30 -17.46 -6.97 11.74
C VAL A 30 -17.18 -5.48 11.99
N ASP A 31 -16.27 -5.18 12.94
CA ASP A 31 -15.72 -3.83 13.18
C ASP A 31 -14.61 -3.43 12.17
N GLN A 32 -14.35 -4.26 11.15
CA GLN A 32 -13.36 -3.97 10.08
C GLN A 32 -13.62 -2.64 9.36
N ASP A 33 -14.87 -2.19 9.29
CA ASP A 33 -15.24 -0.88 8.72
C ASP A 33 -14.56 0.30 9.43
N HIS A 34 -14.18 0.16 10.71
CA HIS A 34 -13.46 1.19 11.49
C HIS A 34 -11.95 0.94 11.55
N ARG A 35 -11.53 -0.32 11.38
CA ARG A 35 -10.11 -0.70 11.22
C ARG A 35 -9.54 -0.16 9.92
N TRP A 36 -10.32 -0.14 8.84
CA TRP A 36 -9.86 0.37 7.54
C TRP A 36 -9.46 1.87 7.57
N PRO A 37 -10.27 2.79 8.13
CA PRO A 37 -9.86 4.18 8.35
C PRO A 37 -8.58 4.32 9.16
N LEU A 38 -8.42 3.53 10.22
CA LEU A 38 -7.23 3.53 11.07
C LEU A 38 -6.01 3.02 10.31
N THR A 39 -6.12 1.91 9.57
CA THR A 39 -5.05 1.39 8.73
C THR A 39 -4.64 2.40 7.67
N VAL A 40 -5.58 3.02 6.97
CA VAL A 40 -5.29 4.07 5.97
C VAL A 40 -4.61 5.28 6.62
N ALA A 41 -5.05 5.71 7.81
CA ALA A 41 -4.43 6.80 8.54
C ALA A 41 -3.02 6.44 9.02
N SER A 42 -2.82 5.23 9.54
CA SER A 42 -1.52 4.71 9.97
C SER A 42 -0.54 4.61 8.81
N VAL A 43 -0.97 4.08 7.66
CA VAL A 43 -0.14 4.00 6.45
C VAL A 43 0.27 5.40 5.97
N LYS A 44 -0.66 6.37 5.96
CA LYS A 44 -0.34 7.77 5.64
C LYS A 44 0.66 8.37 6.63
N GLY A 45 0.51 8.11 7.92
CA GLY A 45 1.45 8.56 8.96
C GLY A 45 2.85 7.98 8.77
N LEU A 46 2.94 6.68 8.48
CA LEU A 46 4.21 6.01 8.18
C LEU A 46 4.85 6.58 6.91
N LEU A 47 4.08 6.87 5.85
CA LEU A 47 4.60 7.54 4.65
C LEU A 47 5.20 8.92 4.94
N GLN A 48 4.54 9.70 5.80
CA GLN A 48 5.07 10.99 6.22
C GLN A 48 6.35 10.82 7.06
N LEU A 49 6.36 9.88 8.00
CA LEU A 49 7.52 9.57 8.83
C LEU A 49 8.73 9.10 7.99
N GLY A 50 8.50 8.23 7.01
CA GLY A 50 9.54 7.77 6.08
C GLY A 50 10.12 8.91 5.26
N THR A 51 9.26 9.79 4.73
CA THR A 51 9.69 11.02 4.01
C THR A 51 10.53 11.94 4.91
N LEU A 52 10.19 12.05 6.19
CA LEU A 52 10.98 12.84 7.15
C LEU A 52 12.35 12.21 7.40
N HIS A 53 12.43 10.88 7.50
CA HIS A 53 13.70 10.17 7.62
C HIS A 53 14.58 10.31 6.37
N GLU A 54 13.99 10.22 5.18
CA GLU A 54 14.68 10.44 3.90
C GLU A 54 15.30 11.85 3.86
N ARG A 55 14.50 12.87 4.16
CA ARG A 55 14.97 14.28 4.19
C ARG A 55 16.03 14.54 5.26
N ALA A 56 16.02 13.76 6.35
CA ALA A 56 17.03 13.81 7.39
C ALA A 56 18.31 13.02 7.04
N GLY A 57 18.42 12.47 5.82
CA GLY A 57 19.56 11.68 5.36
C GLY A 57 19.65 10.29 6.02
N ARG A 58 18.57 9.82 6.66
CA ARG A 58 18.49 8.53 7.36
C ARG A 58 17.78 7.50 6.48
N SER A 59 18.35 7.24 5.32
CA SER A 59 17.71 6.50 4.25
C SER A 59 17.36 5.06 4.62
N GLU A 60 18.18 4.38 5.42
CA GLU A 60 17.89 3.02 5.89
C GLU A 60 16.66 2.99 6.81
N ARG A 61 16.54 3.98 7.72
CA ARG A 61 15.33 4.11 8.56
C ARG A 61 14.10 4.48 7.75
N ALA A 62 14.27 5.29 6.70
CA ALA A 62 13.18 5.61 5.81
C ALA A 62 12.66 4.35 5.09
N LEU A 63 13.56 3.47 4.63
CA LEU A 63 13.18 2.17 4.07
C LEU A 63 12.41 1.32 5.07
N GLU A 64 12.91 1.15 6.30
CA GLU A 64 12.22 0.37 7.35
C GLU A 64 10.78 0.88 7.58
N VAL A 65 10.61 2.20 7.65
CA VAL A 65 9.29 2.81 7.85
C VAL A 65 8.38 2.63 6.64
N PHE A 66 8.90 2.75 5.42
CA PHE A 66 8.12 2.48 4.21
C PHE A 66 7.74 1.00 4.08
N GLU A 67 8.61 0.08 4.52
CA GLU A 67 8.30 -1.35 4.55
C GLU A 67 7.20 -1.67 5.56
N GLN A 68 7.17 -1.00 6.72
CA GLN A 68 6.03 -1.10 7.65
C GLN A 68 4.73 -0.62 7.00
N ALA A 69 4.77 0.46 6.22
CA ALA A 69 3.59 0.94 5.50
C ALA A 69 3.11 -0.09 4.46
N CYS A 70 4.03 -0.71 3.72
CA CYS A 70 3.72 -1.78 2.77
C CYS A 70 3.18 -3.05 3.44
N ALA A 71 3.64 -3.36 4.66
CA ALA A 71 3.16 -4.52 5.41
C ALA A 71 1.71 -4.34 5.92
N LEU A 72 1.34 -3.10 6.26
CA LEU A 72 -0.01 -2.76 6.71
C LEU A 72 -1.02 -2.73 5.55
N ASP A 73 -0.62 -2.20 4.41
CA ASP A 73 -1.44 -2.18 3.20
C ASP A 73 -0.58 -2.48 1.97
N PRO A 74 -0.49 -3.76 1.57
CA PRO A 74 0.30 -4.15 0.41
C PRO A 74 -0.31 -3.72 -0.93
N ASP A 75 -1.57 -3.25 -0.94
CA ASP A 75 -2.24 -2.73 -2.13
C ASP A 75 -2.06 -1.21 -2.30
N MET A 76 -1.47 -0.55 -1.29
CA MET A 76 -1.19 0.87 -1.32
C MET A 76 0.01 1.18 -2.22
N GLU A 77 -0.28 1.58 -3.45
CA GLU A 77 0.73 1.95 -4.45
C GLU A 77 1.74 3.01 -3.95
N SER A 78 1.31 3.98 -3.13
CA SER A 78 2.15 5.06 -2.64
C SER A 78 3.28 4.59 -1.70
N ALA A 79 3.05 3.57 -0.88
CA ALA A 79 4.07 3.01 0.01
C ALA A 79 5.14 2.25 -0.78
N VAL A 80 4.72 1.45 -1.76
CA VAL A 80 5.63 0.68 -2.59
C VAL A 80 6.44 1.59 -3.52
N THR A 81 5.80 2.60 -4.12
CA THR A 81 6.50 3.57 -4.99
C THR A 81 7.51 4.44 -4.22
N ALA A 82 7.19 4.88 -3.00
CA ALA A 82 8.14 5.59 -2.14
C ALA A 82 9.37 4.72 -1.82
N THR A 83 9.15 3.44 -1.50
CA THR A 83 10.23 2.47 -1.26
C THR A 83 11.12 2.32 -2.50
N VAL A 84 10.51 2.14 -3.68
CA VAL A 84 11.26 1.97 -4.94
C VAL A 84 12.07 3.22 -5.30
N GLN A 85 11.50 4.41 -5.13
CA GLN A 85 12.19 5.67 -5.38
C GLN A 85 13.43 5.82 -4.48
N LEU A 86 13.28 5.51 -3.20
CA LEU A 86 14.39 5.55 -2.26
C LEU A 86 15.46 4.51 -2.58
N LEU A 87 15.08 3.29 -2.97
CA LEU A 87 16.02 2.27 -3.43
C LEU A 87 16.81 2.72 -4.68
N PHE A 88 16.17 3.43 -5.61
CA PHE A 88 16.86 4.04 -6.75
C PHE A 88 17.86 5.11 -6.32
N GLN A 89 17.49 5.99 -5.38
CA GLN A 89 18.39 7.03 -4.86
C GLN A 89 19.61 6.41 -4.14
N LEU A 90 19.44 5.27 -3.49
CA LEU A 90 20.50 4.55 -2.80
C LEU A 90 21.37 3.68 -3.72
N GLY A 91 21.09 3.65 -5.02
CA GLY A 91 21.81 2.78 -5.97
C GLY A 91 21.48 1.29 -5.82
N ARG A 92 20.48 0.92 -5.02
CA ARG A 92 20.00 -0.47 -4.85
C ARG A 92 19.04 -0.85 -5.98
N ILE A 93 19.54 -0.73 -7.21
CA ILE A 93 18.74 -0.81 -8.45
C ILE A 93 18.07 -2.18 -8.63
N ASP A 94 18.76 -3.27 -8.28
CA ASP A 94 18.24 -4.62 -8.43
C ASP A 94 17.04 -4.89 -7.51
N GLU A 95 17.11 -4.40 -6.27
CA GLU A 95 16.02 -4.48 -5.32
C GLU A 95 14.83 -3.61 -5.75
N ALA A 96 15.09 -2.40 -6.25
CA ALA A 96 14.07 -1.52 -6.81
C ALA A 96 13.31 -2.21 -7.96
N ARG A 97 14.05 -2.82 -8.89
CA ARG A 97 13.46 -3.58 -10.02
C ARG A 97 12.67 -4.79 -9.57
N LEU A 98 13.14 -5.52 -8.57
CA LEU A 98 12.41 -6.66 -8.00
C LEU A 98 11.09 -6.20 -7.39
N ARG A 99 11.11 -5.13 -6.57
CA ARG A 99 9.91 -4.55 -5.97
C ARG A 99 8.90 -4.08 -7.02
N VAL A 100 9.37 -3.45 -8.09
CA VAL A 100 8.52 -3.05 -9.23
C VAL A 100 7.85 -4.25 -9.91
N ARG A 101 8.59 -5.34 -10.17
CA ARG A 101 7.99 -6.56 -10.74
C ARG A 101 6.90 -7.14 -9.86
N HIS A 102 7.11 -7.17 -8.53
CA HIS A 102 6.10 -7.63 -7.58
C HIS A 102 4.86 -6.73 -7.59
N LEU A 103 5.04 -5.41 -7.57
CA LEU A 103 3.91 -4.47 -7.61
C LEU A 103 3.10 -4.64 -8.89
N LYS A 104 3.78 -4.71 -10.04
CA LYS A 104 3.13 -4.90 -11.33
C LYS A 104 2.31 -6.19 -11.36
N GLY A 105 2.91 -7.32 -10.98
CA GLY A 105 2.19 -8.61 -10.94
C GLY A 105 1.00 -8.59 -9.99
N ARG A 106 1.10 -7.88 -8.86
CA ARG A 106 -0.01 -7.71 -7.92
C ARG A 106 -1.14 -6.87 -8.52
N LEU A 107 -0.83 -5.73 -9.15
CA LEU A 107 -1.83 -4.88 -9.83
C LEU A 107 -2.51 -5.60 -10.99
N ASP A 108 -1.74 -6.36 -11.78
CA ASP A 108 -2.25 -7.20 -12.87
C ASP A 108 -3.23 -8.26 -12.33
N SER A 109 -2.90 -8.92 -11.21
CA SER A 109 -3.78 -9.91 -10.57
C SER A 109 -5.07 -9.30 -10.02
N LEU A 110 -5.04 -8.03 -9.62
CA LEU A 110 -6.20 -7.28 -9.13
C LEU A 110 -7.02 -6.67 -10.28
N GLY A 111 -6.51 -6.68 -11.52
CA GLY A 111 -7.13 -6.02 -12.67
C GLY A 111 -7.22 -4.50 -12.51
N VAL A 112 -6.32 -3.90 -11.72
CA VAL A 112 -6.32 -2.46 -11.42
C VAL A 112 -5.25 -1.76 -12.26
N THR A 113 -5.62 -0.65 -12.89
CA THR A 113 -4.67 0.22 -13.58
C THR A 113 -3.82 0.98 -12.57
N ALA A 114 -2.50 0.89 -12.71
CA ALA A 114 -1.54 1.64 -11.91
C ALA A 114 -1.77 3.16 -12.03
N SER A 115 -1.55 3.89 -10.93
CA SER A 115 -1.58 5.36 -10.94
C SER A 115 -0.44 5.94 -11.79
N ALA A 116 -0.58 7.21 -12.20
CA ALA A 116 0.44 7.90 -13.01
C ALA A 116 1.82 7.95 -12.33
N GLN A 117 1.87 8.10 -11.00
CA GLN A 117 3.12 8.05 -10.23
C GLN A 117 3.75 6.66 -10.27
N THR A 118 2.95 5.61 -10.15
CA THR A 118 3.41 4.22 -10.23
C THR A 118 3.91 3.87 -11.63
N GLN A 119 3.23 4.34 -12.67
CA GLN A 119 3.66 4.16 -14.06
C GLN A 119 5.04 4.77 -14.31
N ALA A 120 5.29 6.00 -13.83
CA ALA A 120 6.59 6.65 -13.96
C ALA A 120 7.73 5.84 -13.29
N VAL A 121 7.43 5.19 -12.16
CA VAL A 121 8.37 4.29 -11.47
C VAL A 121 8.63 3.02 -12.29
N PHE A 122 7.61 2.48 -12.96
CA PHE A 122 7.75 1.32 -13.84
C PHE A 122 8.64 1.64 -15.04
N ASP A 123 8.42 2.78 -15.69
CA ASP A 123 9.22 3.23 -16.83
C ASP A 123 10.69 3.40 -16.43
N LYS A 124 10.93 4.02 -15.27
CA LYS A 124 12.29 4.18 -14.71
C LYS A 124 12.97 2.84 -14.43
N ALA A 125 12.22 1.83 -14.01
CA ALA A 125 12.78 0.49 -13.72
C ALA A 125 13.17 -0.28 -14.98
N ILE A 126 12.47 -0.04 -16.10
CA ILE A 126 12.73 -0.67 -17.40
C ILE A 126 13.99 -0.08 -18.06
N CYS A 127 14.30 1.20 -17.81
CA CYS A 127 15.50 1.82 -18.36
C CYS A 127 16.79 1.15 -17.83
N PRO A 128 17.68 0.66 -18.71
CA PRO A 128 18.92 -0.02 -18.31
C PRO A 128 19.97 0.94 -17.72
N PHE A 129 19.91 2.23 -18.04
CA PHE A 129 20.81 3.28 -17.55
C PHE A 129 20.02 4.48 -17.01
N PRO A 130 19.82 4.60 -15.69
CA PRO A 130 19.35 5.83 -15.07
C PRO A 130 20.55 6.69 -14.68
N TRP A 131 20.77 7.80 -15.41
CA TRP A 131 21.70 8.94 -15.17
C TRP A 131 22.95 8.67 -14.32
#